data_AF-C0GK53-F1
#
_entry.id   AF-C0GK53-F1
#
_cell.length_a   1.000
_cell.length_b   1.000
_cell.length_c   1.000
_cell.angle_alpha   90.00
_cell.angle_beta   90.00
_cell.angle_gamma   90.00
#
_symmetry.space_group_name_H-M   'P 1'
#
loop_
_entity.id
_entity.type
_entity.pdbx_description
1 polymer ?
#
loop_
_entity_poly.entity_id
_entity_poly.type
_entity_poly.pdbx_seq_one_letter_code
_entity_poly.pdbx_strand_id
1 'polypeptide(L)' 'MMTTFHWIHIIVGAWLAFVNFMPILPSGLLLLNNTVIGIIVAIYNAYILFAKNNTDVKSD' A
#
# COMPACT_ATOMS: atom_id res chain seq x y z
N MET A 1 -8.96 0.88 -16.56
CA MET A 1 -10.08 1.24 -15.65
C MET A 1 -9.49 1.37 -14.25
N MET A 2 -9.64 2.51 -13.56
CA MET A 2 -9.06 2.72 -12.22
C MET A 2 -9.72 1.75 -11.22
N THR A 3 -8.99 0.69 -10.85
CA THR A 3 -9.51 -0.33 -9.95
C THR A 3 -9.44 0.14 -8.51
N THR A 4 -10.27 -0.45 -7.65
CA THR A 4 -10.25 -0.21 -6.20
C THR A 4 -8.84 -0.37 -5.60
N PHE A 5 -8.02 -1.28 -6.16
CA PHE A 5 -6.62 -1.46 -5.77
C PHE A 5 -5.77 -0.21 -5.99
N HIS A 6 -5.90 0.43 -7.15
CA HIS A 6 -5.14 1.64 -7.47
C HIS A 6 -5.48 2.80 -6.52
N TRP A 7 -6.76 3.00 -6.22
CA TRP A 7 -7.20 4.03 -5.27
C TRP A 7 -6.67 3.78 -3.86
N ILE A 8 -6.75 2.54 -3.38
CA ILE A 8 -6.19 2.17 -2.07
C ILE A 8 -4.68 2.43 -2.05
N HIS A 9 -3.95 2.03 -3.09
CA HIS A 9 -2.50 2.24 -3.16
C HIS A 9 -2.13 3.73 -3.15
N ILE A 10 -2.88 4.57 -3.87
CA ILE A 10 -2.67 6.02 -3.89
C ILE A 10 -2.97 6.64 -2.53
N ILE A 11 -4.09 6.31 -1.90
CA ILE A 11 -4.48 6.86 -0.59
C ILE A 11 -3.46 6.44 0.47
N VAL A 12 -3.04 5.18 0.47
CA VAL A 12 -2.06 4.66 1.43
C VAL A 12 -0.67 5.26 1.20
N GLY A 13 -0.25 5.40 -0.06
CA GLY A 13 1.01 6.06 -0.42
C GLY A 13 1.01 7.54 -0.02
N ALA A 14 -0.09 8.25 -0.23
CA ALA A 14 -0.26 9.64 0.19
C ALA A 14 -0.22 9.78 1.72
N TRP A 15 -0.84 8.86 2.47
CA TRP A 15 -0.76 8.82 3.92
C TRP A 15 0.67 8.60 4.42
N LEU A 16 1.38 7.60 3.87
CA LEU A 16 2.79 7.32 4.20
C LEU A 16 3.69 8.52 3.93
N ALA A 17 3.50 9.21 2.81
CA ALA A 17 4.23 10.44 2.53
C ALA A 17 3.88 11.53 3.56
N PHE A 18 2.59 11.76 3.81
CA PHE A 18 2.11 12.79 4.73
C PHE A 18 2.68 12.62 6.16
N VAL A 19 2.64 11.40 6.71
CA VAL A 19 3.15 11.13 8.07
C VAL A 19 4.68 11.20 8.17
N ASN A 20 5.42 11.07 7.05
CA ASN A 20 6.87 11.26 7.02
C ASN A 20 7.28 12.73 6.84
N PHE A 21 6.50 13.51 6.08
CA PHE A 21 6.78 14.94 5.86
C PHE A 21 6.27 15.84 6.99
N MET A 22 5.24 15.42 7.71
CA MET A 22 4.69 16.15 8.84
C MET A 22 5.13 15.47 10.15
N PRO A 23 5.68 16.19 11.13
CA PRO A 23 6.09 15.63 12.43
C PRO A 23 4.88 15.40 13.36
N ILE A 24 3.89 14.63 12.89
CA ILE A 24 2.64 14.33 13.62
C ILE A 24 2.82 13.16 14.59
N LEU A 25 3.83 12.31 14.36
CA LEU A 25 4.09 11.09 15.11
C LEU A 25 5.53 11.08 15.66
N PRO A 26 5.74 10.64 16.91
CA PRO A 26 7.06 10.33 17.45
C PRO A 26 7.77 9.27 16.60
N SER A 27 9.09 9.33 16.49
CA SER A 27 9.91 8.47 15.61
C SER A 27 9.64 6.97 15.77
N GLY A 28 9.47 6.48 17.00
CA GLY A 28 9.14 5.07 17.25
C GLY A 28 7.75 4.66 16.73
N LEU A 29 6.75 5.54 16.88
CA LEU A 29 5.40 5.31 16.36
C LEU A 29 5.33 5.50 14.85
N LEU A 30 6.14 6.36 14.28
CA LEU A 30 6.25 6.60 12.84
C LEU A 30 6.82 5.38 12.12
N LEU A 31 7.89 4.78 12.66
CA LEU A 31 8.44 3.52 12.16
C LEU A 31 7.40 2.39 12.23
N LEU A 32 6.71 2.26 13.36
CA LEU A 32 5.68 1.24 13.54
C LEU A 32 4.51 1.44 12.56
N ASN A 33 4.01 2.68 12.42
CA ASN A 33 2.94 3.03 11.49
C ASN A 33 3.30 2.64 10.06
N ASN A 34 4.48 3.08 9.59
CA ASN A 34 4.93 2.83 8.23
C ASN A 34 5.15 1.33 7.97
N THR A 35 5.70 0.61 8.94
CA THR A 35 5.96 -0.83 8.83
C THR A 35 4.65 -1.62 8.74
N VAL A 36 3.69 -1.34 9.61
CA VAL A 36 2.38 -2.03 9.60
C VAL A 36 1.64 -1.77 8.29
N ILE A 37 1.59 -0.51 7.86
CA ILE A 37 0.94 -0.14 6.59
C ILE A 37 1.64 -0.81 5.40
N GLY A 38 2.97 -0.81 5.38
CA GLY A 38 3.77 -1.46 4.34
C GLY A 38 3.49 -2.97 4.26
N ILE A 39 3.42 -3.65 5.39
CA ILE A 39 3.11 -5.09 5.45
C ILE A 39 1.69 -5.37 4.91
N ILE A 40 0.70 -4.57 5.30
CA ILE A 40 -0.69 -4.75 4.82
C ILE A 40 -0.75 -4.59 3.30
N VAL A 41 -0.10 -3.57 2.74
CA VAL A 41 -0.06 -3.34 1.29
C VAL A 41 0.67 -4.49 0.58
N ALA A 42 1.80 -4.95 1.12
CA ALA A 42 2.56 -6.06 0.55
C ALA A 42 1.75 -7.36 0.52
N ILE A 43 1.04 -7.68 1.62
CA ILE A 43 0.16 -8.85 1.69
C ILE A 43 -1.01 -8.71 0.71
N TYR A 44 -1.64 -7.54 0.62
CA TYR A 44 -2.76 -7.32 -0.30
C TYR A 44 -2.32 -7.41 -1.76
N ASN A 45 -1.14 -6.87 -2.09
CA ASN A 45 -0.54 -7.00 -3.41
C ASN A 45 -0.20 -8.46 -3.72
N ALA A 46 0.43 -9.18 -2.78
CA ALA A 46 0.72 -10.60 -2.91
C ALA A 46 -0.57 -11.43 -3.07
N TYR A 47 -1.64 -11.12 -2.35
CA TYR A 47 -2.93 -11.78 -2.51
C TYR A 47 -3.51 -11.57 -3.91
N ILE A 48 -3.44 -10.35 -4.45
CA ILE A 48 -3.89 -10.08 -5.83
C ILE A 48 -3.02 -10.83 -6.86
N LEU A 49 -1.71 -10.82 -6.69
CA LEU A 49 -0.74 -11.46 -7.59
C LEU A 49 -0.85 -12.99 -7.58
N PHE A 50 -0.92 -13.60 -6.39
CA PHE A 50 -0.80 -15.05 -6.22
C PHE A 50 -2.14 -15.75 -6.01
N ALA A 51 -3.09 -15.16 -5.27
CA ALA A 51 -4.33 -15.84 -4.89
C ALA A 51 -5.51 -15.52 -5.80
N LYS A 52 -5.60 -14.29 -6.31
CA LYS A 52 -6.72 -13.88 -7.18
C LYS A 52 -6.53 -14.30 -8.64
N ASN A 53 -5.34 -14.78 -9.02
CA ASN A 53 -4.98 -15.17 -10.39
C ASN A 53 -5.35 -14.11 -11.45
N ASN A 54 -5.43 -12.84 -11.06
CA ASN A 54 -5.50 -11.70 -11.96
C ASN A 54 -4.08 -11.28 -12.31
N THR A 55 -3.29 -12.22 -12.83
CA THR A 55 -2.25 -11.84 -13.78
C THR A 55 -3.00 -11.38 -15.02
N ASP A 56 -3.46 -10.12 -15.02
CA ASP A 56 -3.92 -9.41 -16.21
C ASP A 56 -2.72 -9.10 -17.13
N VAL A 57 -1.83 -10.09 -17.28
CA VAL A 57 -1.04 -10.26 -18.48
C VAL A 57 -2.04 -10.82 -19.48
N LYS A 58 -2.89 -9.94 -20.01
CA LYS A 58 -3.41 -10.14 -21.35
C LYS A 58 -2.18 -10.32 -22.22
N SER A 59 -1.93 -11.58 -22.59
CA SER A 59 -1.10 -11.92 -23.72
C SER A 59 -1.74 -11.26 -24.93
N ASP A 60 -1.29 -10.06 -25.27
CA ASP A 60 -1.36 -9.55 -26.64
C ASP A 60 -0.11 -10.01 -27.39
#